data_AF-A0A1H3DX50-F1
#
_entry.id   AF-A0A1H3DX50-F1
#
_cell.length_a   1.000
_cell.length_b   1.000
_cell.length_c   1.000
_cell.angle_alpha   90.00
_cell.angle_beta   90.00
_cell.angle_gamma   90.00
#
_symmetry.space_group_name_H-M   'P 1'
#
loop_
_entity.id
_entity.type
_entity.pdbx_description
1 polymer ?
#
loop_
_entity_poly.entity_id
_entity_poly.type
_entity_poly.pdbx_seq_one_letter_code
_entity_poly.pdbx_strand_id
1 'polypeptide(L)'
;MSGKASYPIAAPEKTILKDVKSSAYDIAQSGGRNNGLYRRFKDARTAEIEKSIRSLEKRISLHEDKIRNPQCYLKPDLSHHHRADLIERYWPEEIADFKEQIIVLRGILEERNGESR
;
A
#
# COMPACT_ATOMS: atom_id res chain seq x y z
N MET A 1 61.28 -14.91 -2.53
CA MET A 1 60.17 -15.88 -2.48
C MET A 1 59.89 -16.20 -1.02
N SER A 2 58.80 -15.67 -0.46
CA SER A 2 58.21 -16.12 0.81
C SER A 2 56.71 -15.86 0.73
N GLY A 3 55.94 -16.94 0.69
CA GLY A 3 54.48 -16.90 0.78
C GLY A 3 53.98 -17.20 2.20
N LYS A 4 52.64 -17.12 2.32
CA LYS A 4 51.76 -17.31 3.50
C LYS A 4 51.49 -16.00 4.26
N ALA A 5 50.27 -15.60 4.62
CA ALA A 5 49.02 -16.35 4.74
C ALA A 5 47.79 -15.47 4.45
N SER A 6 46.73 -16.16 4.02
CA SER A 6 45.35 -15.69 3.87
C SER A 6 44.71 -15.39 5.23
N TYR A 7 43.97 -14.29 5.30
CA TYR A 7 42.82 -14.12 6.20
C TYR A 7 41.81 -13.18 5.53
N PRO A 8 40.60 -13.63 5.15
CA PRO A 8 39.46 -12.74 5.02
C PRO A 8 38.83 -12.60 6.41
N ILE A 9 39.03 -11.47 7.08
CA ILE A 9 38.25 -11.15 8.27
C ILE A 9 36.95 -10.52 7.80
N ALA A 10 35.88 -11.32 7.77
CA ALA A 10 34.53 -10.81 7.68
C ALA A 10 34.22 -10.02 8.95
N ALA A 11 33.78 -8.77 8.80
CA ALA A 11 32.94 -8.10 9.79
C ALA A 11 31.64 -7.70 9.08
N PRO A 12 30.46 -8.06 9.61
CA PRO A 12 29.19 -7.75 8.98
C PRO A 12 28.91 -6.26 9.13
N GLU A 13 28.90 -5.52 8.01
CA GLU A 13 28.29 -4.21 7.96
C GLU A 13 26.77 -4.36 8.17
N LYS A 14 26.35 -4.31 9.43
CA LYS A 14 24.97 -4.02 9.82
C LYS A 14 24.69 -2.57 9.42
N THR A 15 24.34 -2.38 8.16
CA THR A 15 23.99 -1.06 7.62
C THR A 15 22.58 -0.68 8.08
N ILE A 16 22.57 0.15 9.12
CA ILE A 16 21.72 1.34 9.32
C ILE A 16 20.20 1.10 9.38
N LEU A 17 19.68 1.04 10.61
CA LEU A 17 18.30 1.41 10.96
C LEU A 17 18.11 2.89 10.62
N LYS A 18 17.75 3.18 9.36
CA LYS A 18 17.10 4.45 8.99
C LYS A 18 15.72 4.42 9.61
N ASP A 19 15.26 5.51 10.21
CA ASP A 19 13.87 5.70 10.65
C ASP A 19 12.87 5.12 9.64
N VAL A 20 12.49 3.85 9.83
CA VAL A 20 11.52 3.19 8.98
C VAL A 20 10.19 3.71 9.47
N LYS A 21 9.63 4.70 8.79
CA LYS A 21 8.19 4.92 8.89
C LYS A 21 7.55 3.56 8.61
N SER A 22 6.94 2.98 9.64
CA SER A 22 6.27 1.69 9.54
C SER A 22 5.32 1.75 8.34
N SER A 23 5.42 0.78 7.45
CA SER A 23 4.55 0.70 6.30
C SER A 23 3.10 0.53 6.75
N ALA A 24 2.13 0.84 5.88
CA ALA A 24 0.71 0.58 6.20
C ALA A 24 0.48 -0.90 6.55
N TYR A 25 1.27 -1.81 5.96
CA TYR A 25 1.29 -3.23 6.31
C TYR A 25 1.72 -3.47 7.76
N ASP A 26 2.88 -2.94 8.18
CA ASP A 26 3.42 -3.13 9.54
C ASP A 26 2.44 -2.61 10.61
N ILE A 27 1.82 -1.45 10.33
CA ILE A 27 0.81 -0.84 11.19
C ILE A 27 -0.43 -1.74 11.28
N ALA A 28 -0.91 -2.26 10.15
CA ALA A 28 -2.07 -3.14 10.12
C ALA A 28 -1.81 -4.47 10.83
N GLN A 29 -0.63 -5.07 10.62
CA GLN A 29 -0.19 -6.30 11.27
C GLN A 29 -0.12 -6.13 12.80
N SER A 30 0.37 -4.98 13.26
CA SER A 30 0.51 -4.64 14.70
C SER A 30 -0.80 -4.26 15.39
N GLY A 31 -1.95 -4.33 14.72
CA GLY A 31 -3.26 -4.01 15.31
C GLY A 31 -3.76 -2.58 15.06
N GLY A 32 -3.05 -1.78 14.27
CA GLY A 32 -3.39 -0.40 13.98
C GLY A 32 -4.38 -0.23 12.82
N ARG A 33 -4.26 0.91 12.12
CA ARG A 33 -5.06 1.24 10.93
C ARG A 33 -5.01 0.08 9.93
N ASN A 34 -6.15 -0.24 9.32
CA ASN A 34 -6.33 -1.38 8.41
C ASN A 34 -6.14 -2.79 9.01
N ASN A 35 -6.06 -2.96 10.34
CA ASN A 35 -5.97 -4.30 10.95
C ASN A 35 -7.14 -5.23 10.58
N GLY A 36 -8.36 -4.69 10.46
CA GLY A 36 -9.51 -5.48 9.99
C GLY A 36 -9.33 -6.05 8.58
N LEU A 37 -8.70 -5.28 7.68
CA LEU A 37 -8.34 -5.75 6.35
C LEU A 37 -7.25 -6.83 6.42
N TYR A 38 -6.17 -6.58 7.19
CA TYR A 38 -5.10 -7.56 7.38
C TYR A 38 -5.66 -8.90 7.88
N ARG A 39 -6.45 -8.88 8.96
CA ARG A 39 -7.06 -10.08 9.54
C ARG A 39 -7.96 -10.84 8.57
N ARG A 40 -8.66 -10.12 7.70
CA ARG A 40 -9.52 -10.73 6.67
C ARG A 40 -8.70 -11.46 5.61
N PHE A 41 -7.57 -10.89 5.20
CA PHE A 41 -6.81 -11.37 4.04
C PHE A 41 -5.56 -12.20 4.39
N LYS A 42 -5.09 -12.18 5.64
CA LYS A 42 -3.89 -12.92 6.07
C LYS A 42 -3.95 -14.41 5.74
N ASP A 43 -5.16 -15.00 5.77
CA ASP A 43 -5.39 -16.43 5.47
C ASP A 43 -6.10 -16.63 4.11
N ALA A 44 -6.41 -15.55 3.38
CA ALA A 44 -7.10 -15.62 2.10
C ALA A 44 -6.19 -16.16 0.98
N ARG A 45 -6.76 -16.71 -0.09
CA ARG A 45 -5.94 -17.22 -1.22
C ARG A 45 -5.24 -16.08 -1.97
N THR A 46 -4.04 -16.33 -2.49
CA THR A 46 -3.26 -15.33 -3.27
C THR A 46 -4.09 -14.70 -4.39
N ALA A 47 -4.81 -15.51 -5.17
CA ALA A 47 -5.68 -15.01 -6.24
C ALA A 47 -6.82 -14.08 -5.75
N GLU A 48 -7.30 -14.27 -4.53
CA GLU A 48 -8.32 -13.40 -3.91
C GLU A 48 -7.72 -12.04 -3.53
N ILE A 49 -6.53 -12.05 -2.93
CA ILE A 49 -5.78 -10.83 -2.58
C ILE A 49 -5.49 -10.01 -3.85
N GLU A 50 -4.96 -10.65 -4.90
CA GLU A 50 -4.68 -10.00 -6.18
C GLU A 50 -5.95 -9.44 -6.83
N LYS A 51 -7.07 -10.17 -6.76
CA LYS A 51 -8.37 -9.67 -7.25
C LYS A 51 -8.80 -8.42 -6.49
N SER A 52 -8.61 -8.41 -5.17
CA SER A 52 -8.91 -7.25 -4.33
C SER A 52 -8.03 -6.05 -4.69
N ILE A 53 -6.72 -6.25 -4.89
CA ILE A 53 -5.79 -5.21 -5.34
C ILE A 53 -6.26 -4.61 -6.67
N ARG A 54 -6.54 -5.45 -7.69
CA ARG A 54 -7.04 -4.97 -9.00
C ARG A 54 -8.36 -4.19 -8.87
N SER A 55 -9.22 -4.57 -7.92
CA SER A 55 -10.46 -3.84 -7.67
C SER A 55 -10.21 -2.46 -7.05
N LEU A 56 -9.27 -2.36 -6.12
CA LEU A 56 -8.88 -1.08 -5.51
C LEU A 56 -8.21 -0.16 -6.53
N GLU A 57 -7.31 -0.68 -7.37
CA GLU A 57 -6.67 0.05 -8.47
C GLU A 57 -7.70 0.64 -9.44
N LYS A 58 -8.75 -0.13 -9.79
CA LYS A 58 -9.87 0.38 -10.60
C LYS A 58 -10.63 1.53 -9.91
N ARG A 59 -10.84 1.45 -8.59
CA ARG A 59 -11.50 2.52 -7.83
C ARG A 59 -10.65 3.77 -7.75
N ILE A 60 -9.34 3.64 -7.56
CA ILE A 60 -8.38 4.75 -7.63
C ILE A 60 -8.49 5.44 -8.98
N SER A 61 -8.37 4.68 -10.07
CA SER A 61 -8.47 5.23 -11.43
C SER A 61 -9.80 5.95 -11.68
N LEU A 62 -10.91 5.41 -11.18
CA LEU A 62 -12.22 6.07 -11.26
C LEU A 62 -12.25 7.40 -10.49
N HIS A 63 -11.67 7.47 -9.29
CA HIS A 63 -11.63 8.74 -8.53
C HIS A 63 -10.66 9.74 -9.15
N GLU A 64 -9.53 9.30 -9.68
CA GLU A 64 -8.63 10.16 -10.45
C GLU A 64 -9.32 10.74 -11.68
N ASP A 65 -10.14 9.94 -12.39
CA ASP A 65 -10.90 10.44 -13.51
C ASP A 65 -12.05 11.37 -13.09
N LYS A 66 -12.70 11.10 -11.95
CA LYS A 66 -13.67 12.02 -11.36
C LYS A 66 -13.07 13.38 -11.03
N ILE A 67 -11.84 13.42 -10.50
CA ILE A 67 -11.11 14.66 -10.22
C ILE A 67 -10.74 15.38 -11.53
N ARG A 68 -10.30 14.64 -12.55
CA ARG A 68 -9.91 15.20 -13.85
C ARG A 68 -11.11 15.71 -14.66
N ASN A 69 -12.22 14.98 -14.62
CA ASN A 69 -13.41 15.17 -15.44
C ASN A 69 -14.70 15.24 -14.60
N PRO A 70 -14.77 16.14 -13.60
CA PRO A 70 -15.88 16.14 -12.63
C PRO A 70 -17.26 16.34 -13.29
N GLN A 71 -17.32 17.06 -14.41
CA GLN A 71 -18.54 17.27 -15.20
C GLN A 71 -19.16 15.98 -15.74
N CYS A 72 -18.36 14.92 -15.96
CA CYS A 72 -18.86 13.64 -16.45
C CYS A 72 -19.55 12.81 -15.37
N TYR A 73 -19.33 13.14 -14.09
CA TYR A 73 -19.75 12.34 -12.94
C TYR A 73 -20.67 13.08 -11.97
N LEU A 74 -20.55 14.40 -11.91
CA LEU A 74 -21.33 15.24 -11.00
C LEU A 74 -22.55 15.80 -11.70
N LYS A 75 -23.67 15.80 -10.99
CA LYS A 75 -24.89 16.43 -11.48
C LYS A 75 -24.70 17.94 -11.66
N PRO A 76 -25.35 18.56 -12.65
CA PRO A 76 -25.19 19.98 -12.93
C PRO A 76 -25.79 20.88 -11.84
N ASP A 77 -26.81 20.40 -11.12
CA ASP A 77 -27.51 21.10 -10.03
C ASP A 77 -26.79 21.01 -8.68
N LEU A 78 -25.66 20.31 -8.62
CA LEU A 78 -24.87 20.18 -7.40
C LEU A 78 -24.25 21.54 -7.02
N SER A 79 -24.43 21.95 -5.76
CA SER A 79 -23.89 23.22 -5.27
C SER A 79 -22.37 23.31 -5.43
N HIS A 80 -21.87 24.53 -5.67
CA HIS A 80 -20.43 24.77 -5.83
C HIS A 80 -19.61 24.25 -4.64
N HIS A 81 -20.11 24.46 -3.41
CA HIS A 81 -19.44 23.97 -2.20
C HIS A 81 -19.35 22.44 -2.18
N HIS A 82 -20.45 21.73 -2.48
CA HIS A 82 -20.44 20.27 -2.45
C HIS A 82 -19.58 19.69 -3.58
N ARG A 83 -19.57 20.33 -4.75
CA ARG A 83 -18.67 19.98 -5.85
C ARG A 83 -17.20 20.12 -5.43
N ALA A 84 -16.83 21.23 -4.80
CA ALA A 84 -15.47 21.47 -4.32
C ALA A 84 -15.07 20.42 -3.27
N ASP A 85 -15.93 20.14 -2.29
CA ASP A 85 -15.67 19.15 -1.24
C ASP A 85 -15.38 17.75 -1.81
N LEU A 86 -16.12 17.34 -2.86
CA LEU A 86 -15.89 16.06 -3.53
C LEU A 86 -14.53 15.98 -4.24
N ILE A 87 -14.15 17.06 -4.94
CA ILE A 87 -12.95 17.12 -5.77
C ILE A 87 -11.68 17.31 -4.92
N GLU A 88 -11.74 18.23 -3.96
CA GLU A 88 -10.58 18.73 -3.23
C GLU A 88 -10.28 17.90 -1.98
N ARG A 89 -11.28 17.22 -1.41
CA ARG A 89 -11.14 16.47 -0.17
C ARG A 89 -11.53 15.01 -0.30
N TYR A 90 -12.80 14.73 -0.60
CA TYR A 90 -13.34 13.38 -0.47
C TYR A 90 -12.68 12.35 -1.42
N TRP A 91 -12.64 12.64 -2.74
CA TRP A 91 -12.00 11.70 -3.68
C TRP A 91 -10.49 11.54 -3.45
N PRO A 92 -9.71 12.61 -3.16
CA PRO A 92 -8.32 12.47 -2.73
C PRO A 92 -8.14 11.61 -1.48
N GLU A 93 -8.98 11.77 -0.46
CA GLU A 93 -8.95 10.96 0.77
C GLU A 93 -9.22 9.47 0.47
N GLU A 94 -10.25 9.16 -0.31
CA GLU A 94 -10.56 7.77 -0.71
C GLU A 94 -9.40 7.14 -1.51
N ILE A 95 -8.74 7.91 -2.39
CA ILE A 95 -7.54 7.44 -3.12
C ILE A 95 -6.42 7.09 -2.15
N ALA A 96 -6.16 7.93 -1.15
CA ALA A 96 -5.13 7.68 -0.14
C ALA A 96 -5.45 6.39 0.64
N ASP A 97 -6.69 6.22 1.07
CA ASP A 97 -7.15 5.02 1.77
C ASP A 97 -7.00 3.75 0.93
N PHE A 98 -7.38 3.79 -0.36
CA PHE A 98 -7.19 2.62 -1.23
C PHE A 98 -5.71 2.30 -1.47
N LYS A 99 -4.85 3.31 -1.56
CA LYS A 99 -3.39 3.11 -1.67
C LYS A 99 -2.84 2.43 -0.41
N GLU A 100 -3.26 2.85 0.78
CA GLU A 100 -2.88 2.18 2.03
C GLU A 100 -3.36 0.72 2.07
N GLN A 101 -4.61 0.47 1.68
CA GLN A 101 -5.15 -0.89 1.63
C GLN A 101 -4.37 -1.78 0.64
N ILE A 102 -3.97 -1.24 -0.53
CA ILE A 102 -3.12 -1.96 -1.49
C ILE A 102 -1.76 -2.29 -0.86
N ILE A 103 -1.14 -1.36 -0.13
CA ILE A 103 0.14 -1.60 0.57
C ILE A 103 -0.01 -2.76 1.56
N VAL A 104 -1.08 -2.79 2.36
CA VAL A 104 -1.35 -3.91 3.28
C VAL A 104 -1.47 -5.23 2.52
N LEU A 105 -2.27 -5.26 1.45
CA LEU A 105 -2.50 -6.48 0.68
C LEU A 105 -1.23 -6.99 -0.02
N ARG A 106 -0.39 -6.07 -0.53
CA ARG A 106 0.91 -6.41 -1.12
C ARG A 106 1.88 -6.95 -0.06
N GLY A 107 1.91 -6.34 1.13
CA GLY A 107 2.72 -6.84 2.24
C GLY A 107 2.39 -8.28 2.64
N ILE A 108 1.11 -8.65 2.65
CA ILE A 108 0.68 -10.05 2.89
C ILE A 108 1.24 -11.00 1.82
N LEU A 109 1.25 -10.60 0.54
CA LEU A 109 1.80 -11.42 -0.54
C LEU A 109 3.33 -11.55 -0.46
N GLU A 110 4.00 -10.46 -0.11
CA GLU A 110 5.46 -10.43 0.06
C GLU A 110 5.91 -11.32 1.23
N GLU A 111 5.23 -11.26 2.38
CA GLU A 111 5.47 -12.14 3.53
C GLU A 111 5.42 -13.62 3.12
N ARG A 112 4.35 -14.04 2.43
CA ARG A 112 4.19 -15.44 1.96
C ARG A 112 5.28 -15.90 0.99
N ASN A 113 5.69 -15.01 0.08
CA ASN A 113 6.74 -15.32 -0.88
C ASN A 113 8.12 -15.39 -0.22
N GLY A 114 8.32 -14.66 0.88
CA GLY A 114 9.52 -14.73 1.71
C GLY A 114 9.60 -16.01 2.56
N GLU A 115 8.46 -16.49 3.07
CA GLU A 115 8.37 -17.75 3.83
C GLU A 115 8.51 -19.01 2.95
N SER A 116 8.31 -18.89 1.64
CA SER A 116 8.42 -20.01 0.69
C SER A 116 9.87 -20.28 0.21
N ARG A 117 10.88 -19.57 0.75
CA ARG A 117 12.30 -19.75 0.44
C ARG A 117 13.03 -20.42 1.60
#